data_AF-T0PNB4-F1
#
_entry.id   AF-T0PNB4-F1
#
_cell.length_a   1.000
_cell.length_b   1.000
_cell.length_c   1.000
_cell.angle_alpha   90.00
_cell.angle_beta   90.00
_cell.angle_gamma   90.00
#
_symmetry.space_group_name_H-M   'P 1'
#
loop_
_entity.id
_entity.type
_entity.pdbx_description
1 polymer ?
#
loop_
_entity_poly.entity_id
_entity_poly.type
_entity_poly.pdbx_seq_one_letter_code
_entity_poly.pdbx_strand_id
1 'polypeptide(L)' 'MGKEWNNNILFRDYLRKYSEVAKEYSDLKDKLAEQFKEDRSSYTSGKDQFIQGVIERAKREFL' A
#
# COMPACT_ATOMS: atom_id res chain seq x y z
N MET A 1 -20.94 1.30 4.34
CA MET A 1 -19.50 1.62 4.47
C MET A 1 -18.97 2.00 3.10
N GLY A 2 -18.13 3.04 2.99
CA GLY A 2 -17.64 3.54 1.70
C GLY A 2 -16.61 2.62 1.04
N LYS A 3 -16.51 2.66 -0.29
CA LYS A 3 -15.56 1.85 -1.09
C LYS A 3 -14.10 2.00 -0.60
N GLU A 4 -13.68 3.20 -0.24
CA GLU A 4 -12.34 3.47 0.29
C GLU A 4 -12.08 2.82 1.64
N TRP A 5 -13.07 2.82 2.53
CA TRP A 5 -12.97 2.14 3.83
C TRP A 5 -12.72 0.63 3.66
N ASN A 6 -13.46 -0.01 2.75
CA ASN A 6 -13.29 -1.43 2.46
C ASN A 6 -11.91 -1.71 1.83
N ASN A 7 -11.46 -0.86 0.91
CA ASN A 7 -10.12 -0.97 0.33
C ASN A 7 -9.01 -0.88 1.37
N ASN A 8 -9.14 0.04 2.35
CA ASN A 8 -8.18 0.17 3.44
C ASN A 8 -8.13 -1.08 4.33
N ILE A 9 -9.28 -1.71 4.59
CA ILE A 9 -9.36 -2.98 5.32
C ILE A 9 -8.68 -4.09 4.53
N LEU A 10 -9.00 -4.24 3.23
CA LEU A 10 -8.39 -5.25 2.36
C LEU A 10 -6.87 -5.11 2.30
N PHE A 11 -6.37 -3.88 2.11
CA PHE A 11 -4.95 -3.60 2.09
C PHE A 11 -4.27 -4.01 3.41
N ARG A 12 -4.83 -3.56 4.55
CA ARG A 12 -4.32 -3.89 5.89
C ARG A 12 -4.27 -5.39 6.13
N ASP A 13 -5.35 -6.10 5.81
CA ASP A 13 -5.45 -7.52 6.11
C ASP A 13 -4.55 -8.36 5.19
N TYR A 14 -4.35 -7.91 3.95
CA TYR A 14 -3.39 -8.52 3.05
C TYR A 14 -1.95 -8.36 3.54
N LEU A 15 -1.53 -7.17 3.98
CA LEU A 15 -0.19 -6.97 4.55
C LEU A 15 0.06 -7.78 5.82
N ARG A 16 -0.99 -8.01 6.63
CA ARG A 16 -0.88 -8.86 7.83
C ARG A 16 -0.71 -10.33 7.51
N LYS A 17 -1.33 -10.79 6.42
CA LYS A 17 -1.23 -12.18 5.96
C LYS A 17 0.09 -12.46 5.24
N TYR A 18 0.57 -11.50 4.44
CA TYR A 18 1.73 -11.64 3.57
C TYR A 18 2.88 -10.75 4.03
N SER A 19 3.70 -11.29 4.94
CA SER A 19 4.84 -10.56 5.52
C SER A 19 5.87 -10.10 4.48
N GLU A 20 6.01 -10.83 3.36
CA GLU A 20 6.89 -10.41 2.27
C GLU A 20 6.40 -9.11 1.60
N VAL A 21 5.09 -8.96 1.40
CA VAL A 21 4.49 -7.78 0.77
C VAL A 21 4.52 -6.60 1.73
N ALA A 22 4.38 -6.85 3.04
CA ALA A 22 4.59 -5.84 4.06
C ALA A 22 6.04 -5.31 4.05
N LYS A 23 7.03 -6.20 3.85
CA LYS A 23 8.43 -5.81 3.70
C LYS A 23 8.64 -4.97 2.43
N GLU A 24 8.13 -5.41 1.28
CA GLU A 24 8.19 -4.64 0.02
C GLU A 24 7.59 -3.22 0.20
N TYR A 25 6.47 -3.13 0.91
CA TYR A 25 5.85 -1.84 1.20
C TYR A 25 6.71 -0.96 2.12
N SER A 26 7.40 -1.56 3.10
CA SER A 26 8.34 -0.84 3.95
C SER A 26 9.51 -0.29 3.15
N ASP A 27 10.18 -1.15 2.38
CA ASP A 27 11.33 -0.78 1.54
C ASP A 27 10.96 0.31 0.54
N LEU A 28 9.74 0.28 -0.01
CA LEU A 28 9.21 1.33 -0.88
C LEU A 28 9.07 2.67 -0.14
N LYS A 29 8.49 2.67 1.07
CA LYS A 29 8.36 3.90 1.87
C LYS A 29 9.71 4.50 2.21
N ASP A 30 10.69 3.66 2.55
CA ASP A 30 12.03 4.14 2.89
C ASP A 30 12.70 4.80 1.67
N LYS A 31 12.63 4.16 0.50
CA LYS A 31 13.12 4.76 -0.77
C LYS A 31 12.43 6.07 -1.11
N LEU A 32 11.10 6.13 -0.98
CA LEU A 32 10.34 7.35 -1.25
C LEU A 32 10.66 8.46 -0.24
N ALA A 33 10.86 8.12 1.03
CA ALA A 33 11.23 9.08 2.06
C ALA A 33 12.64 9.65 1.80
N GLU A 34 13.56 8.84 1.32
CA GLU A 34 14.89 9.29 0.91
C GLU A 34 14.84 10.20 -0.33
N GLN A 35 14.01 9.85 -1.31
CA GLN A 35 13.89 10.57 -2.58
C GLN A 35 13.09 11.88 -2.46
N PHE A 36 12.04 11.90 -1.64
CA PHE A 36 11.08 13.00 -1.53
C PHE A 36 11.03 13.59 -0.11
N LYS A 37 12.20 13.91 0.47
CA LYS A 37 12.33 14.41 1.85
C LYS A 37 11.49 15.65 2.13
N GLU A 38 11.42 16.58 1.17
CA GLU A 38 10.70 17.86 1.31
C GLU A 38 9.39 17.89 0.51
N ASP A 39 9.11 16.84 -0.28
CA ASP A 39 7.92 16.75 -1.12
C ASP A 39 6.98 15.63 -0.64
N ARG A 40 6.14 16.01 0.31
CA ARG A 40 5.12 15.11 0.88
C ARG A 40 4.10 14.64 -0.17
N SER A 41 3.83 15.44 -1.20
CA SER A 41 2.87 15.09 -2.24
C SER A 41 3.42 13.92 -3.07
N SER A 42 4.66 14.05 -3.55
CA SER A 42 5.33 13.00 -4.31
C SER A 42 5.55 11.73 -3.49
N TYR A 43 5.85 11.84 -2.18
CA TYR A 43 5.88 10.69 -1.28
C TYR A 43 4.53 9.96 -1.21
N THR A 44 3.42 10.71 -1.19
CA THR A 44 2.08 10.14 -1.08
C THR A 44 1.65 9.49 -2.38
N SER A 45 1.87 10.15 -3.52
CA SER A 45 1.54 9.58 -4.84
C SER A 45 2.44 8.40 -5.22
N GLY A 46 3.71 8.41 -4.79
CA GLY A 46 4.68 7.35 -5.11
C GLY A 46 4.32 5.97 -4.58
N LYS A 47 3.44 5.88 -3.57
CA LYS A 47 2.95 4.61 -3.02
C LYS A 47 1.58 4.17 -3.56
N ASP A 48 0.88 5.02 -4.31
CA ASP A 48 -0.51 4.75 -4.72
C ASP A 48 -0.61 3.52 -5.63
N GLN A 49 0.30 3.39 -6.60
CA GLN A 49 0.33 2.25 -7.51
C GLN A 49 0.54 0.93 -6.76
N PHE A 50 1.42 0.93 -5.75
CA PHE A 50 1.66 -0.25 -4.93
C PHE A 50 0.41 -0.61 -4.11
N ILE A 51 -0.20 0.37 -3.45
CA ILE A 51 -1.42 0.18 -2.64
C ILE A 51 -2.55 -0.39 -3.50
N GLN A 52 -2.79 0.19 -4.68
CA GLN A 52 -3.81 -0.31 -5.62
C GLN A 52 -3.51 -1.75 -6.05
N GLY A 53 -2.25 -2.06 -6.40
CA GLY A 53 -1.85 -3.42 -6.76
C GLY A 53 -2.13 -4.44 -5.66
N VAL A 54 -1.85 -4.09 -4.40
CA VAL A 54 -2.12 -4.94 -3.24
C VAL A 54 -3.62 -5.11 -3.00
N ILE A 55 -4.41 -4.03 -3.11
CA ILE A 55 -5.87 -4.10 -2.98
C ILE A 55 -6.46 -5.05 -4.04
N GLU A 56 -6.02 -4.98 -5.28
CA GLU A 56 -6.52 -5.86 -6.34
C GLU A 56 -6.12 -7.33 -6.12
N ARG A 57 -4.93 -7.59 -5.56
CA ARG A 57 -4.56 -8.95 -5.11
C ARG A 57 -5.45 -9.42 -3.97
N ALA A 58 -5.70 -8.57 -2.98
CA ALA A 58 -6.56 -8.87 -1.84
C ALA A 58 -8.00 -9.16 -2.27
N LYS A 59 -8.56 -8.38 -3.20
CA LYS A 59 -9.88 -8.61 -3.76
C LYS A 59 -9.98 -9.97 -4.47
N ARG A 60 -8.96 -10.37 -5.23
CA ARG A 60 -8.98 -11.66 -5.94
C ARG A 60 -8.88 -12.87 -5.03
N GLU A 61 -8.39 -12.69 -3.82
CA GLU A 61 -8.13 -13.79 -2.90
C GLU A 61 -9.17 -13.87 -1.77
N PHE A 62 -9.66 -12.72 -1.29
CA PHE A 62 -10.59 -12.66 -0.17
C PHE A 62 -12.05 -12.52 -0.61
N LEU A 63 -12.31 -12.29 -1.90
CA LEU A 63 -13.65 -12.24 -2.51
C LEU A 63 -13.71 -13.25 -3.67
#